data_AF-A0A384LKA5-F1
#
_entry.id   AF-A0A384LKA5-F1
#
_cell.length_a   1.000
_cell.length_b   1.000
_cell.length_c   1.000
_cell.angle_alpha   90.00
_cell.angle_beta   90.00
_cell.angle_gamma   90.00
#
_symmetry.space_group_name_H-M   'P 1'
#
loop_
_entity.id
_entity.type
_entity.pdbx_description
1 polymer ?
#
loop_
_entity_poly.entity_id
_entity_poly.type
_entity_poly.pdbx_seq_one_letter_code
_entity_poly.pdbx_strand_id
1 'polypeptide(L)'
;MESISRTYENIKNDKNNLSNAENENNGNFKAPPNGTVCCPEDLKMYSTIQLNQEIEISKNPFPLHEINKKNDIPLCAQEFSDLTDPLYIKKICLEKVPEWNHFTEDNLRVKQILSGLTNQLFEVGLKEETANNYNSIRTRVLFRIYGKHVDELYNTISEFEVYKTMSKYKIAPQLLNTFNGGRIEEWLYGDPLRIDDLKNPTILIGIANVLGKFHTLSRKRHLPEHWDRTPCIFKMMEKWKNQLFKYKNIEKYNCDIHKYIKESDKFIKFMKVYSKSDNLANTIVFCHNDLQENNIINTNKCLRLIDFEYSGFNFLATDIANFFIETSIDYSVSSYPFFEIDKKKYISYENRKLFITAYLSNYLDKSLVVPTPKLIDEILEAVEVQALGAHLLWGFWSIIRGYQTKSYNEFDFFLYAEQRLKMYDDQKEYLISNNIIKGYD
;
A
#
# COMPACT_ATOMS: atom_id res chain seq x y z
N MET A 1 -16.60 -39.80 37.53
CA MET A 1 -17.64 -40.59 36.86
C MET A 1 -18.96 -39.91 37.15
N GLU A 2 -19.71 -39.56 36.09
CA GLU A 2 -21.14 -39.19 36.06
C GLU A 2 -21.59 -38.13 37.10
N SER A 3 -21.91 -36.89 36.75
CA SER A 3 -23.01 -36.52 35.86
C SER A 3 -22.95 -35.01 35.59
N ILE A 4 -23.04 -34.58 34.33
CA ILE A 4 -23.76 -33.36 33.88
C ILE A 4 -24.02 -33.61 32.39
N SER A 5 -25.18 -34.20 32.13
CA SER A 5 -25.77 -34.31 30.80
C SER A 5 -27.19 -33.81 30.97
N ARG A 6 -27.45 -32.54 30.59
CA ARG A 6 -28.77 -31.90 30.40
C ARG A 6 -28.61 -30.38 30.19
N THR A 7 -28.06 -29.95 29.06
CA THR A 7 -28.39 -28.62 28.50
C THR A 7 -28.01 -28.49 27.01
N TYR A 8 -28.39 -29.45 26.17
CA TYR A 8 -28.28 -29.31 24.70
C TYR A 8 -29.41 -30.06 23.98
N GLU A 9 -30.66 -29.76 24.34
CA GLU A 9 -31.83 -30.08 23.53
C GLU A 9 -32.83 -28.94 23.72
N ASN A 10 -32.83 -27.94 22.82
CA ASN A 10 -33.97 -27.04 22.56
C ASN A 10 -33.69 -26.03 21.41
N ILE A 11 -33.09 -26.47 20.30
CA ILE A 11 -33.17 -25.74 19.02
C ILE A 11 -33.34 -26.77 17.90
N LYS A 12 -34.52 -27.38 17.85
CA LYS A 12 -35.04 -28.13 16.70
C LYS A 12 -36.53 -28.31 16.93
N ASN A 13 -37.32 -27.34 16.46
CA ASN A 13 -38.71 -27.47 16.05
C ASN A 13 -39.27 -26.06 15.85
N ASP A 14 -39.10 -25.50 14.65
CA ASP A 14 -39.99 -24.47 14.09
C ASP A 14 -39.72 -24.35 12.58
N LYS A 15 -40.03 -25.44 11.88
CA LYS A 15 -40.34 -25.44 10.45
C LYS A 15 -41.49 -26.41 10.28
N ASN A 16 -42.71 -25.91 10.44
CA ASN A 16 -43.96 -26.39 9.83
C ASN A 16 -45.12 -25.68 10.52
N ASN A 17 -45.61 -24.59 9.91
CA ASN A 17 -47.00 -24.16 9.94
C ASN A 17 -47.09 -22.85 9.18
N LEU A 18 -47.40 -22.93 7.89
CA LEU A 18 -48.07 -21.86 7.13
C LEU A 18 -48.50 -22.46 5.78
N SER A 19 -49.61 -23.19 5.82
CA SER A 19 -50.45 -23.48 4.68
C SER A 19 -51.90 -23.21 5.08
N ASN A 20 -52.62 -22.51 4.22
CA ASN A 20 -54.08 -22.28 4.19
C ASN A 20 -54.56 -20.94 4.76
N ALA A 21 -54.68 -19.96 3.87
CA ALA A 21 -55.93 -19.20 3.67
C ALA A 21 -55.87 -18.46 2.33
N GLU A 22 -56.75 -18.86 1.42
CA GLU A 22 -57.05 -18.22 0.13
C GLU A 22 -58.02 -17.04 0.30
N ASN A 23 -58.14 -16.25 -0.78
CA ASN A 23 -59.19 -15.27 -1.15
C ASN A 23 -59.09 -13.88 -0.47
N GLU A 24 -59.17 -12.73 -1.15
CA GLU A 24 -59.94 -12.37 -2.34
C GLU A 24 -59.46 -11.02 -2.95
N ASN A 25 -59.50 -10.94 -4.29
CA ASN A 25 -59.80 -9.78 -5.17
C ASN A 25 -58.92 -8.50 -5.32
N ASN A 26 -58.44 -8.38 -6.57
CA ASN A 26 -58.53 -7.25 -7.53
C ASN A 26 -57.45 -6.17 -7.60
N GLY A 27 -56.73 -6.16 -8.74
CA GLY A 27 -56.00 -4.98 -9.23
C GLY A 27 -55.06 -5.28 -10.41
N ASN A 28 -55.61 -5.38 -11.62
CA ASN A 28 -54.94 -5.58 -12.92
C ASN A 28 -53.57 -4.89 -13.09
N PHE A 29 -52.52 -5.65 -13.42
CA PHE A 29 -51.48 -5.22 -14.37
C PHE A 29 -51.09 -6.40 -15.27
N LYS A 30 -51.41 -6.28 -16.57
CA LYS A 30 -51.00 -7.20 -17.64
C LYS A 30 -49.55 -6.91 -18.04
N ALA A 31 -48.71 -7.95 -18.07
CA ALA A 31 -47.48 -7.99 -18.85
C ALA A 31 -47.71 -8.79 -20.16
N PRO A 32 -46.95 -8.55 -21.25
CA PRO A 32 -46.76 -9.53 -22.32
C PRO A 32 -45.39 -10.25 -22.23
N PRO A 33 -45.23 -11.39 -22.92
CA PRO A 33 -44.45 -12.53 -22.42
C PRO A 33 -43.06 -12.67 -23.06
N ASN A 34 -42.09 -13.12 -22.26
CA ASN A 34 -40.86 -13.74 -22.74
C ASN A 34 -40.98 -15.27 -22.64
N GLY A 35 -40.57 -15.95 -23.71
CA GLY A 35 -40.47 -17.40 -23.77
C GLY A 35 -39.23 -17.96 -23.07
N THR A 36 -39.32 -19.27 -22.84
CA THR A 36 -38.24 -20.24 -22.61
C THR A 36 -37.53 -20.24 -21.24
N VAL A 37 -38.22 -20.90 -20.30
CA VAL A 37 -37.78 -21.88 -19.30
C VAL A 37 -36.29 -22.29 -19.33
N CYS A 38 -35.58 -22.05 -18.21
CA CYS A 38 -34.38 -22.79 -17.81
C CYS A 38 -34.73 -23.79 -16.68
N CYS A 39 -34.06 -24.94 -16.68
CA CYS A 39 -34.37 -26.12 -15.88
C CYS A 39 -34.16 -25.90 -14.36
N PRO A 40 -35.02 -26.43 -13.46
CA PRO A 40 -34.92 -26.23 -12.00
C PRO A 40 -33.70 -26.86 -11.31
N GLU A 41 -32.92 -27.68 -12.02
CA GLU A 41 -31.76 -28.39 -11.47
C GLU A 41 -30.48 -27.53 -11.46
N ASP A 42 -30.35 -26.56 -12.37
CA ASP A 42 -29.22 -25.63 -12.42
C ASP A 42 -29.25 -24.61 -11.27
N LEU A 43 -30.44 -24.21 -10.81
CA LEU A 43 -30.62 -23.24 -9.71
C LEU A 43 -30.25 -23.83 -8.34
N LYS A 44 -30.37 -25.15 -8.15
CA LYS A 44 -29.95 -25.80 -6.90
C LYS A 44 -28.43 -25.89 -6.79
N MET A 45 -27.72 -26.08 -7.89
CA MET A 45 -26.25 -26.18 -7.89
C MET A 45 -25.59 -24.82 -7.57
N TYR A 46 -26.16 -23.70 -8.02
CA TYR A 46 -25.70 -22.36 -7.64
C TYR A 46 -26.02 -22.00 -6.17
N SER A 47 -27.18 -22.43 -5.66
CA SER A 47 -27.52 -22.19 -4.24
C SER A 47 -26.67 -22.99 -3.26
N THR A 48 -26.13 -24.15 -3.68
CA THR A 48 -25.33 -25.01 -2.78
C THR A 48 -23.86 -24.57 -2.72
N ILE A 49 -23.32 -23.97 -3.80
CA ILE A 49 -21.98 -23.35 -3.78
C ILE A 49 -21.97 -22.07 -2.92
N GLN A 50 -23.09 -21.35 -2.84
CA GLN A 50 -23.22 -20.13 -2.04
C GLN A 50 -23.53 -20.37 -0.55
N LEU A 51 -24.16 -21.50 -0.20
CA LEU A 51 -24.47 -21.85 1.19
C LEU A 51 -23.39 -22.70 1.88
N ASN A 52 -22.43 -23.26 1.14
CA ASN A 52 -21.25 -23.92 1.72
C ASN A 52 -20.09 -22.95 2.04
N GLN A 53 -20.28 -21.63 1.88
CA GLN A 53 -19.35 -20.61 2.38
C GLN A 53 -19.66 -20.17 3.82
N GLU A 54 -20.75 -20.67 4.39
CA GLU A 54 -21.06 -20.57 5.81
C GLU A 54 -20.73 -21.92 6.45
N ILE A 55 -19.87 -21.91 7.48
CA ILE A 55 -19.26 -23.04 8.20
C ILE A 55 -17.88 -23.47 7.66
N GLU A 56 -16.88 -22.60 7.82
CA GLU A 56 -15.54 -22.95 8.33
C GLU A 56 -14.77 -21.67 8.72
N ILE A 57 -15.22 -20.99 9.78
CA ILE A 57 -14.36 -20.01 10.49
C ILE A 57 -13.43 -20.82 11.39
N SER A 58 -12.43 -21.44 10.78
CA SER A 58 -11.33 -22.14 11.45
C SER A 58 -10.24 -22.46 10.43
N LYS A 59 -9.13 -21.71 10.53
CA LYS A 59 -7.86 -21.80 9.77
C LYS A 59 -7.85 -21.07 8.41
N ASN A 60 -7.03 -20.02 8.36
CA ASN A 60 -6.51 -19.27 7.21
C ASN A 60 -7.43 -19.19 5.95
N PRO A 61 -8.08 -18.06 5.65
CA PRO A 61 -8.97 -17.92 4.49
C PRO A 61 -8.22 -17.92 3.14
N PHE A 62 -6.89 -17.95 3.16
CA PHE A 62 -6.05 -18.02 1.97
C PHE A 62 -5.60 -19.46 1.73
N PRO A 63 -5.91 -20.07 0.57
CA PRO A 63 -5.36 -21.37 0.22
C PRO A 63 -3.84 -21.27 0.03
N LEU A 64 -3.09 -22.27 0.51
CA LEU A 64 -1.65 -22.41 0.27
C LEU A 64 -1.38 -22.34 -1.24
N HIS A 65 -0.52 -21.41 -1.67
CA HIS A 65 -0.16 -21.28 -3.09
C HIS A 65 0.63 -22.51 -3.55
N GLU A 66 0.08 -23.26 -4.51
CA GLU A 66 0.84 -24.30 -5.21
C GLU A 66 1.98 -23.66 -6.02
N ILE A 67 3.22 -24.05 -5.69
CA ILE A 67 4.41 -23.60 -6.42
C ILE A 67 4.58 -24.47 -7.65
N ASN A 68 4.76 -23.84 -8.81
CA ASN A 68 5.14 -24.56 -10.02
C ASN A 68 6.56 -25.11 -9.85
N LYS A 69 6.68 -26.41 -9.54
CA LYS A 69 7.96 -27.11 -9.29
C LYS A 69 8.95 -27.08 -10.46
N LYS A 70 8.55 -26.65 -11.67
CA LYS A 70 9.49 -26.46 -12.79
C LYS A 70 10.25 -25.14 -12.70
N ASN A 71 9.63 -24.12 -12.12
CA ASN A 71 9.99 -22.72 -12.36
C ASN A 71 10.03 -21.86 -11.07
N ASP A 72 9.72 -22.43 -9.89
CA ASP A 72 9.68 -21.76 -8.57
C ASP A 72 8.79 -20.50 -8.50
N ILE A 73 7.81 -20.40 -9.40
CA ILE A 73 6.82 -19.33 -9.45
C ILE A 73 5.47 -19.89 -8.98
N PRO A 74 4.79 -19.26 -8.02
CA PRO A 74 3.41 -19.57 -7.64
C PRO A 74 2.47 -19.61 -8.86
N LEU A 75 1.62 -20.63 -8.97
CA LEU A 75 0.67 -20.74 -10.10
C LEU A 75 -0.23 -19.51 -10.25
N CYS A 76 -0.60 -18.87 -9.14
CA CYS A 76 -1.37 -17.62 -9.13
C CYS A 76 -0.68 -16.43 -9.81
N ALA A 77 0.67 -16.40 -9.84
CA ALA A 77 1.39 -15.37 -10.57
C ALA A 77 1.24 -15.53 -12.09
N GLN A 78 1.06 -16.76 -12.57
CA GLN A 78 0.90 -17.09 -13.99
C GLN A 78 -0.45 -16.65 -14.55
N GLU A 79 -1.50 -16.63 -13.71
CA GLU A 79 -2.82 -16.11 -14.08
C GLU A 79 -2.84 -14.59 -14.28
N PHE A 80 -1.85 -13.89 -13.75
CA PHE A 80 -1.83 -12.42 -13.70
C PHE A 80 -1.36 -11.80 -15.03
N SER A 81 -0.40 -12.41 -15.72
CA SER A 81 0.13 -11.91 -16.99
C SER A 81 0.85 -13.01 -17.79
N ASP A 82 0.67 -13.03 -19.11
CA ASP A 82 1.46 -13.88 -20.02
C ASP A 82 2.97 -13.60 -19.95
N LEU A 83 3.35 -12.43 -19.41
CA LEU A 83 4.74 -12.00 -19.19
C LEU A 83 5.42 -12.70 -18.00
N THR A 84 4.69 -13.46 -17.19
CA THR A 84 5.21 -14.10 -15.98
C THR A 84 5.97 -15.41 -16.23
N ASP A 85 5.97 -15.91 -17.47
CA ASP A 85 6.80 -17.07 -17.83
C ASP A 85 8.29 -16.72 -17.61
N PRO A 86 9.01 -17.43 -16.72
CA PRO A 86 10.40 -17.12 -16.45
C PRO A 86 11.31 -17.33 -17.66
N LEU A 87 10.97 -18.20 -18.62
CA LEU A 87 11.73 -18.29 -19.85
C LEU A 87 11.60 -17.01 -20.68
N TYR A 88 10.41 -16.43 -20.71
CA TYR A 88 10.16 -15.16 -21.39
C TYR A 88 10.86 -13.98 -20.68
N ILE A 89 10.81 -13.94 -19.34
CA ILE A 89 11.57 -12.96 -18.53
C ILE A 89 13.08 -13.05 -18.83
N LYS A 90 13.64 -14.27 -18.89
CA LYS A 90 15.05 -14.48 -19.25
C LYS A 90 15.38 -13.93 -20.62
N LYS A 91 14.56 -14.23 -21.64
CA LYS A 91 14.74 -13.73 -23.02
C LYS A 91 14.77 -12.20 -23.07
N ILE A 92 13.83 -11.54 -22.40
CA ILE A 92 13.83 -10.07 -22.32
C ILE A 92 15.10 -9.57 -21.65
N CYS A 93 15.52 -10.16 -20.53
CA CYS A 93 16.74 -9.75 -19.83
C CYS A 93 17.99 -9.92 -20.70
N LEU A 94 18.10 -11.01 -21.46
CA LEU A 94 19.21 -11.24 -22.39
C LEU A 94 19.23 -10.21 -23.53
N GLU A 95 18.08 -9.72 -24.00
CA GLU A 95 18.01 -8.68 -25.03
C GLU A 95 18.29 -7.28 -24.45
N LYS A 96 17.73 -6.98 -23.28
CA LYS A 96 17.61 -5.61 -22.75
C LYS A 96 18.68 -5.22 -21.73
N VAL A 97 19.42 -6.17 -21.15
CA VAL A 97 20.57 -5.89 -20.27
C VAL A 97 21.84 -6.07 -21.09
N PRO A 98 22.51 -4.98 -21.52
CA PRO A 98 23.62 -5.07 -22.48
C PRO A 98 24.74 -6.02 -22.06
N GLU A 99 25.06 -6.04 -20.76
CA GLU A 99 26.11 -6.90 -20.20
C GLU A 99 25.78 -8.40 -20.33
N TRP A 100 24.53 -8.77 -20.64
CA TRP A 100 24.04 -10.15 -20.70
C TRP A 100 23.78 -10.67 -22.11
N ASN A 101 23.99 -9.85 -23.17
CA ASN A 101 23.65 -10.22 -24.55
C ASN A 101 24.38 -11.46 -25.09
N HIS A 102 25.48 -11.89 -24.46
CA HIS A 102 26.27 -13.06 -24.88
C HIS A 102 25.89 -14.36 -24.15
N PHE A 103 24.99 -14.31 -23.16
CA PHE A 103 24.53 -15.47 -22.43
C PHE A 103 23.28 -16.10 -23.06
N THR A 104 22.92 -17.27 -22.56
CA THR A 104 21.69 -18.00 -22.89
C THR A 104 20.79 -18.08 -21.65
N GLU A 105 19.54 -18.53 -21.83
CA GLU A 105 18.56 -18.66 -20.75
C GLU A 105 19.02 -19.63 -19.64
N ASP A 106 19.91 -20.57 -19.98
CA ASP A 106 20.51 -21.51 -19.03
C ASP A 106 21.47 -20.85 -18.05
N ASN A 107 22.03 -19.69 -18.40
CA ASN A 107 22.92 -18.93 -17.53
C ASN A 107 22.16 -18.09 -16.50
N LEU A 108 20.85 -17.86 -16.70
CA LEU A 108 20.03 -17.00 -15.85
C LEU A 108 19.16 -17.82 -14.88
N ARG A 109 18.85 -17.20 -13.75
CA ARG A 109 17.81 -17.61 -12.82
C ARG A 109 16.79 -16.47 -12.65
N VAL A 110 15.54 -16.85 -12.39
CA VAL A 110 14.43 -15.93 -12.10
C VAL A 110 13.80 -16.40 -10.80
N LYS A 111 13.57 -15.46 -9.88
CA LYS A 111 12.89 -15.71 -8.62
C LYS A 111 11.88 -14.60 -8.38
N GLN A 112 10.61 -14.97 -8.16
CA GLN A 112 9.59 -13.98 -7.84
C GLN A 112 9.75 -13.45 -6.42
N ILE A 113 9.46 -12.17 -6.23
CA ILE A 113 9.43 -11.47 -4.94
C ILE A 113 7.97 -11.14 -4.66
N LEU A 114 7.41 -11.72 -3.60
CA LEU A 114 5.99 -11.59 -3.23
C LEU A 114 5.67 -10.33 -2.41
N SER A 115 6.66 -9.47 -2.15
CA SER A 115 6.51 -8.26 -1.33
C SER A 115 5.78 -7.12 -2.06
N GLY A 116 5.53 -7.23 -3.37
CA GLY A 116 4.84 -6.20 -4.15
C GLY A 116 3.32 -6.29 -4.01
N LEU A 117 2.68 -5.20 -3.59
CA LEU A 117 1.21 -5.14 -3.53
C LEU A 117 0.62 -4.76 -4.91
N THR A 118 1.22 -3.80 -5.61
CA THR A 118 0.69 -3.24 -6.87
C THR A 118 1.24 -3.90 -8.13
N ASN A 119 2.48 -4.37 -8.09
CA ASN A 119 3.25 -4.85 -9.24
C ASN A 119 3.86 -6.23 -8.99
N GLN A 120 4.14 -6.98 -10.05
CA GLN A 120 4.88 -8.24 -9.93
C GLN A 120 6.37 -7.98 -10.07
N LEU A 121 7.13 -8.44 -9.09
CA LEU A 121 8.56 -8.18 -8.97
C LEU A 121 9.32 -9.50 -9.07
N PHE A 122 10.41 -9.50 -9.84
CA PHE A 122 11.28 -10.66 -10.00
C PHE A 122 12.75 -10.26 -9.82
N GLU A 123 13.46 -10.99 -8.97
CA GLU A 123 14.93 -11.03 -9.00
C GLU A 123 15.32 -11.85 -10.23
N VAL A 124 16.04 -11.23 -11.16
CA VAL A 124 16.69 -11.94 -12.26
C VAL A 124 18.19 -11.80 -12.10
N GLY A 125 18.92 -12.89 -12.25
CA GLY A 125 20.38 -12.85 -12.10
C GLY A 125 21.09 -13.99 -12.80
N LEU A 126 22.41 -13.86 -12.87
CA LEU A 126 23.29 -14.93 -13.33
C LEU A 126 23.32 -16.06 -12.29
N LYS A 127 23.32 -17.31 -12.76
CA LYS A 127 23.59 -18.48 -11.90
C LYS A 127 24.99 -18.37 -11.31
N GLU A 128 25.20 -19.00 -10.16
CA GLU A 128 26.42 -18.87 -9.36
C GLU A 128 27.69 -19.20 -10.16
N GLU A 129 27.71 -20.33 -10.87
CA GLU A 129 28.86 -20.72 -11.70
C GLU A 129 29.18 -19.68 -12.79
N THR A 130 28.14 -19.14 -13.44
CA THR A 130 28.33 -18.08 -14.46
C THR A 130 28.81 -16.79 -13.82
N ALA A 131 28.22 -16.38 -12.69
CA ALA A 131 28.61 -15.17 -11.97
C ALA A 131 30.07 -15.23 -11.48
N ASN A 132 30.54 -16.40 -11.04
CA ASN A 132 31.92 -16.61 -10.61
C ASN A 132 32.92 -16.48 -11.77
N ASN A 133 32.57 -17.02 -12.94
CA ASN A 133 33.40 -16.95 -14.15
C ASN A 133 33.41 -15.54 -14.77
N TYR A 134 32.34 -14.77 -14.59
CA TYR A 134 32.16 -13.41 -15.13
C TYR A 134 31.94 -12.39 -14.01
N ASN A 135 32.90 -12.28 -13.09
CA ASN A 135 32.78 -11.46 -11.88
C ASN A 135 32.86 -9.93 -12.09
N SER A 136 33.18 -9.46 -13.29
CA SER A 136 33.31 -8.02 -13.61
C SER A 136 32.01 -7.37 -14.08
N ILE A 137 30.96 -8.16 -14.33
CA ILE A 137 29.68 -7.68 -14.87
C ILE A 137 28.58 -7.70 -13.81
N ARG A 138 27.48 -7.01 -14.11
CA ARG A 138 26.26 -7.02 -13.30
C ARG A 138 25.75 -8.45 -13.11
N THR A 139 25.49 -8.84 -11.87
CA THR A 139 25.00 -10.20 -11.56
C THR A 139 23.50 -10.28 -11.32
N ARG A 140 22.82 -9.16 -11.04
CA ARG A 140 21.39 -9.10 -10.74
C ARG A 140 20.71 -7.84 -11.28
N VAL A 141 19.43 -7.97 -11.60
CA VAL A 141 18.48 -6.90 -11.92
C VAL A 141 17.15 -7.15 -11.24
N LEU A 142 16.37 -6.08 -11.03
CA LEU A 142 14.96 -6.18 -10.68
C LEU A 142 14.14 -6.06 -11.96
N PHE A 143 13.36 -7.08 -12.26
CA PHE A 143 12.39 -7.10 -13.36
C PHE A 143 10.99 -6.82 -12.82
N ARG A 144 10.43 -5.67 -13.18
CA ARG A 144 9.10 -5.20 -12.71
C ARG A 144 8.09 -5.27 -13.83
N ILE A 145 6.99 -5.99 -13.60
CA ILE A 145 5.82 -6.04 -14.49
C ILE A 145 4.71 -5.18 -13.89
N TYR A 146 4.12 -4.30 -14.71
CA TYR A 146 3.06 -3.41 -14.27
C TYR A 146 1.75 -4.17 -14.00
N GLY A 147 1.09 -3.85 -12.89
CA GLY A 147 -0.22 -4.42 -12.54
C GLY A 147 -1.34 -3.99 -13.48
N LYS A 148 -2.31 -4.87 -13.73
CA LYS A 148 -3.45 -4.62 -14.66
C LYS A 148 -4.41 -3.50 -14.22
N HIS A 149 -4.43 -3.15 -12.94
CA HIS A 149 -5.40 -2.20 -12.34
C HIS A 149 -4.74 -1.09 -11.50
N VAL A 150 -3.44 -0.83 -11.71
CA VAL A 150 -2.71 0.20 -10.94
C VAL A 150 -3.15 1.62 -11.30
N ASP A 151 -3.77 1.81 -12.46
CA ASP A 151 -4.32 3.08 -12.95
C ASP A 151 -5.48 3.61 -12.08
N GLU A 152 -6.17 2.72 -11.37
CA GLU A 152 -7.16 3.10 -10.35
C GLU A 152 -6.50 3.80 -9.15
N LEU A 153 -5.23 3.49 -8.86
CA LEU A 153 -4.48 4.02 -7.73
C LEU A 153 -3.68 5.28 -8.12
N TYR A 154 -2.92 5.24 -9.21
CA TYR A 154 -2.05 6.35 -9.65
C TYR A 154 -2.00 6.48 -11.17
N ASN A 155 -1.50 7.62 -11.68
CA ASN A 155 -1.32 7.82 -13.11
C ASN A 155 -0.01 7.16 -13.56
N THR A 156 -0.10 6.11 -14.39
CA THR A 156 1.05 5.30 -14.84
C THR A 156 2.04 6.06 -15.72
N ILE A 157 1.58 7.04 -16.51
CA ILE A 157 2.45 7.89 -17.34
C ILE A 157 3.27 8.81 -16.44
N SER A 158 2.60 9.48 -15.49
CA SER A 158 3.28 10.35 -14.53
C SER A 158 4.22 9.58 -13.62
N GLU A 159 3.84 8.38 -13.15
CA GLU A 159 4.69 7.50 -12.36
C GLU A 159 6.01 7.21 -13.07
N PHE A 160 5.96 6.80 -14.34
CA PHE A 160 7.16 6.46 -15.09
C PHE A 160 8.04 7.68 -15.36
N GLU A 161 7.45 8.84 -15.63
CA GLU A 161 8.20 10.09 -15.82
C GLU A 161 8.92 10.54 -14.54
N VAL A 162 8.22 10.42 -13.40
CA VAL A 162 8.78 10.66 -12.08
C VAL A 162 9.93 9.69 -11.79
N TYR A 163 9.71 8.39 -12.00
CA TYR A 163 10.73 7.37 -11.80
C TYR A 163 11.99 7.65 -12.62
N LYS A 164 11.84 7.97 -13.92
CA LYS A 164 12.97 8.35 -14.79
C LYS A 164 13.77 9.53 -14.24
N THR A 165 13.09 10.53 -13.70
CA THR A 165 13.74 11.71 -13.11
C THR A 165 14.46 11.38 -11.80
N MET A 166 13.83 10.61 -10.92
CA MET A 166 14.46 10.14 -9.67
C MET A 166 15.67 9.25 -9.95
N SER A 167 15.57 8.40 -10.96
CA SER A 167 16.65 7.54 -11.44
C SER A 167 17.82 8.36 -12.02
N LYS A 168 17.53 9.36 -12.85
CA LYS A 168 18.54 10.31 -13.39
C LYS A 168 19.33 11.02 -12.28
N TYR A 169 18.66 11.39 -11.18
CA TYR A 169 19.31 12.01 -10.03
C TYR A 169 19.94 11.02 -9.05
N LYS A 170 19.93 9.72 -9.36
CA LYS A 170 20.46 8.63 -8.51
C LYS A 170 19.80 8.57 -7.13
N ILE A 171 18.54 8.94 -7.06
CA ILE A 171 17.70 8.84 -5.86
C ILE A 171 17.05 7.45 -5.87
N ALA A 172 16.22 7.18 -6.87
CA ALA A 172 15.68 5.85 -7.14
C ALA A 172 16.75 4.90 -7.74
N PRO A 173 16.51 3.58 -7.75
CA PRO A 173 17.33 2.64 -8.50
C PRO A 173 17.52 3.08 -9.96
N GLN A 174 18.67 2.73 -10.55
CA GLN A 174 18.92 3.07 -11.95
C GLN A 174 17.94 2.32 -12.87
N LEU A 175 17.24 3.04 -13.75
CA LEU A 175 16.47 2.46 -14.85
C LEU A 175 17.48 1.92 -15.87
N LEU A 176 17.48 0.60 -16.08
CA LEU A 176 18.36 -0.04 -17.05
C LEU A 176 17.70 -0.09 -18.43
N ASN A 177 16.45 -0.54 -18.49
CA ASN A 177 15.71 -0.63 -19.74
C ASN A 177 14.19 -0.72 -19.51
N THR A 178 13.42 -0.67 -20.60
CA THR A 178 11.97 -0.87 -20.62
C THR A 178 11.57 -1.94 -21.61
N PHE A 179 10.44 -2.59 -21.37
CA PHE A 179 9.82 -3.54 -22.29
C PHE A 179 8.30 -3.35 -22.28
N ASN A 180 7.60 -4.01 -23.21
CA ASN A 180 6.15 -3.93 -23.24
C ASN A 180 5.54 -4.56 -21.98
N GLY A 181 4.93 -3.75 -21.13
CA GLY A 181 4.35 -4.19 -19.85
C GLY A 181 5.23 -4.04 -18.61
N GLY A 182 6.42 -3.42 -18.71
CA GLY A 182 7.26 -3.23 -17.54
C GLY A 182 8.63 -2.59 -17.77
N ARG A 183 9.49 -2.70 -16.75
CA ARG A 183 10.85 -2.12 -16.74
C ARG A 183 11.86 -2.99 -16.01
N ILE A 184 13.13 -2.79 -16.34
CA ILE A 184 14.28 -3.44 -15.70
C ILE A 184 15.07 -2.37 -14.93
N GLU A 185 15.31 -2.65 -13.66
CA GLU A 185 15.92 -1.72 -12.70
C GLU A 185 17.22 -2.31 -12.11
N GLU A 186 18.08 -1.42 -11.62
CA GLU A 186 19.22 -1.78 -10.78
C GLU A 186 18.77 -2.60 -9.57
N TRP A 187 19.43 -3.75 -9.35
CA TRP A 187 19.27 -4.48 -8.11
C TRP A 187 20.03 -3.79 -6.98
N LEU A 188 19.31 -3.35 -5.94
CA LEU A 188 19.92 -2.84 -4.73
C LEU A 188 20.32 -4.00 -3.82
N TYR A 189 21.62 -4.10 -3.52
CA TYR A 189 22.12 -5.08 -2.56
C TYR A 189 21.96 -4.51 -1.14
N GLY A 190 21.03 -5.11 -0.39
CA GLY A 190 20.69 -4.73 0.97
C GLY A 190 19.34 -5.34 1.34
N ASP A 191 19.01 -5.26 2.61
CA ASP A 191 17.72 -5.71 3.11
C ASP A 191 16.80 -4.50 3.33
N PRO A 192 15.48 -4.61 3.09
CA PRO A 192 14.55 -3.62 3.58
C PRO A 192 14.63 -3.53 5.11
N LEU A 193 14.42 -2.34 5.65
CA LEU A 193 14.26 -2.18 7.09
C LEU A 193 13.02 -2.95 7.56
N ARG A 194 13.04 -3.33 8.84
CA ARG A 194 11.90 -3.94 9.54
C ARG A 194 11.36 -2.97 10.59
N ILE A 195 10.14 -3.21 11.08
CA ILE A 195 9.54 -2.38 12.13
C ILE A 195 10.44 -2.22 13.37
N ASP A 196 11.17 -3.26 13.76
CA ASP A 196 12.06 -3.21 14.92
C ASP A 196 13.32 -2.35 14.68
N ASP A 197 13.75 -2.21 13.42
CA ASP A 197 14.85 -1.31 13.06
C ASP A 197 14.46 0.15 13.31
N LEU A 198 13.17 0.49 13.20
CA LEU A 198 12.64 1.85 13.43
C LEU A 198 12.69 2.26 14.91
N LYS A 199 13.01 1.34 15.83
CA LYS A 199 13.26 1.65 17.25
C LYS A 199 14.69 2.14 17.48
N ASN A 200 15.62 1.86 16.56
CA ASN A 200 17.03 2.19 16.71
C ASN A 200 17.27 3.69 16.40
N PRO A 201 17.72 4.50 17.37
CA PRO A 201 17.97 5.93 17.15
C PRO A 201 18.94 6.23 16.02
N THR A 202 19.95 5.37 15.80
CA THR A 202 20.93 5.52 14.71
C THR A 202 20.26 5.38 13.35
N ILE A 203 19.34 4.41 13.22
CA ILE A 203 18.58 4.19 11.98
C ILE A 203 17.61 5.34 11.77
N LEU A 204 16.89 5.79 12.80
CA LEU A 204 16.00 6.97 12.73
C LEU A 204 16.73 8.24 12.26
N ILE A 205 17.92 8.51 12.79
CA ILE A 205 18.78 9.61 12.33
C ILE A 205 19.15 9.42 10.85
N GLY A 206 19.52 8.20 10.45
CA GLY A 206 19.82 7.86 9.06
C GLY A 206 18.65 8.15 8.12
N ILE A 207 17.45 7.71 8.47
CA ILE A 207 16.22 7.95 7.70
C ILE A 207 15.94 9.46 7.62
N ALA A 208 15.98 10.15 8.75
CA ALA A 208 15.77 11.60 8.81
C ALA A 208 16.76 12.38 7.93
N ASN A 209 18.03 11.99 7.91
CA ASN A 209 19.06 12.60 7.08
C ASN A 209 18.79 12.39 5.58
N VAL A 210 18.43 11.15 5.18
CA VAL A 210 18.10 10.82 3.79
C VAL A 210 16.85 11.59 3.34
N LEU A 211 15.80 11.60 4.16
CA LEU A 211 14.54 12.30 3.87
C LEU A 211 14.75 13.82 3.80
N GLY A 212 15.47 14.40 4.77
CA GLY A 212 15.79 15.83 4.79
C GLY A 212 16.57 16.26 3.55
N LYS A 213 17.57 15.47 3.14
CA LYS A 213 18.32 15.70 1.90
C LYS A 213 17.43 15.54 0.66
N PHE A 214 16.58 14.52 0.63
CA PHE A 214 15.64 14.27 -0.48
C PHE A 214 14.67 15.44 -0.65
N HIS A 215 14.07 15.96 0.41
CA HIS A 215 13.16 17.11 0.35
C HIS A 215 13.82 18.42 -0.10
N THR A 216 15.16 18.51 -0.12
CA THR A 216 15.85 19.65 -0.76
C THR A 216 15.81 19.62 -2.29
N LEU A 217 15.39 18.51 -2.91
CA LEU A 217 15.46 18.28 -4.35
C LEU A 217 14.78 19.37 -5.17
N SER A 218 13.55 19.74 -4.83
CA SER A 218 12.74 20.70 -5.60
C SER A 218 13.32 22.12 -5.63
N ARG A 219 14.14 22.48 -4.64
CA ARG A 219 14.83 23.79 -4.58
C ARG A 219 16.29 23.74 -5.05
N LYS A 220 16.92 22.56 -5.04
CA LYS A 220 18.33 22.38 -5.48
C LYS A 220 18.47 21.91 -6.92
N ARG A 221 17.41 21.39 -7.52
CA ARG A 221 17.39 20.88 -8.90
C ARG A 221 16.13 21.38 -9.60
N HIS A 222 16.23 21.51 -10.92
CA HIS A 222 15.06 21.77 -11.77
C HIS A 222 14.29 20.46 -12.00
N LEU A 223 13.16 20.32 -11.30
CA LEU A 223 12.16 19.29 -11.62
C LEU A 223 11.33 19.76 -12.84
N PRO A 224 10.82 18.85 -13.69
CA PRO A 224 10.09 19.23 -14.90
C PRO A 224 8.96 20.22 -14.62
N GLU A 225 8.89 21.31 -15.39
CA GLU A 225 7.99 22.45 -15.11
C GLU A 225 6.51 22.10 -15.27
N HIS A 226 6.18 21.13 -16.13
CA HIS A 226 4.79 20.70 -16.36
C HIS A 226 4.23 19.80 -15.25
N TRP A 227 5.05 19.33 -14.31
CA TRP A 227 4.54 18.55 -13.18
C TRP A 227 3.57 19.37 -12.33
N ASP A 228 2.49 18.76 -11.90
CA ASP A 228 1.52 19.44 -11.06
C ASP A 228 2.07 19.61 -9.63
N ARG A 229 2.10 20.87 -9.15
CA ARG A 229 2.59 21.27 -7.82
C ARG A 229 1.51 21.22 -6.75
N THR A 230 0.27 20.87 -7.09
CA THR A 230 -0.80 20.65 -6.13
C THR A 230 -0.39 19.55 -5.15
N PRO A 231 -0.46 19.79 -3.82
CA PRO A 231 -0.12 18.77 -2.83
C PRO A 231 -0.89 17.47 -3.04
N CYS A 232 -0.16 16.35 -3.13
CA CYS A 232 -0.72 15.04 -3.44
C CYS A 232 -1.75 14.59 -2.40
N ILE A 233 -1.69 15.05 -1.15
CA ILE A 233 -2.75 14.76 -0.16
C ILE A 233 -4.14 15.16 -0.68
N PHE A 234 -4.26 16.28 -1.41
CA PHE A 234 -5.54 16.69 -1.98
C PHE A 234 -5.97 15.79 -3.14
N LYS A 235 -5.03 15.50 -4.04
CA LYS A 235 -5.28 14.72 -5.26
C LYS A 235 -5.62 13.28 -4.97
N MET A 236 -4.83 12.64 -4.12
CA MET A 236 -5.00 11.24 -3.75
C MET A 236 -6.31 11.08 -2.95
N MET A 237 -6.60 12.00 -2.03
CA MET A 237 -7.86 11.94 -1.26
C MET A 237 -9.07 12.03 -2.18
N GLU A 238 -9.09 12.99 -3.10
CA GLU A 238 -10.20 13.13 -4.06
C GLU A 238 -10.31 11.93 -5.00
N LYS A 239 -9.20 11.49 -5.61
CA LYS A 239 -9.18 10.35 -6.53
C LYS A 239 -9.67 9.07 -5.85
N TRP A 240 -9.12 8.74 -4.68
CA TRP A 240 -9.42 7.48 -4.00
C TRP A 240 -10.82 7.51 -3.38
N LYS A 241 -11.24 8.62 -2.78
CA LYS A 241 -12.63 8.82 -2.35
C LYS A 241 -13.61 8.59 -3.51
N ASN A 242 -13.33 9.17 -4.68
CA ASN A 242 -14.21 9.02 -5.85
C ASN A 242 -14.21 7.59 -6.41
N GLN A 243 -13.09 6.88 -6.32
CA GLN A 243 -13.00 5.47 -6.72
C GLN A 243 -13.90 4.57 -5.85
N LEU A 244 -14.08 4.89 -4.55
CA LEU A 244 -14.95 4.10 -3.66
C LEU A 244 -16.41 4.05 -4.13
N PHE A 245 -16.93 5.11 -4.77
CA PHE A 245 -18.31 5.13 -5.28
C PHE A 245 -18.55 4.16 -6.44
N LYS A 246 -17.50 3.57 -7.03
CA LYS A 246 -17.65 2.57 -8.10
C LYS A 246 -18.01 1.18 -7.58
N TYR A 247 -17.78 0.89 -6.30
CA TYR A 247 -17.97 -0.45 -5.74
C TYR A 247 -19.41 -0.67 -5.28
N LYS A 248 -20.04 -1.75 -5.79
CA LYS A 248 -21.35 -2.22 -5.33
C LYS A 248 -21.21 -2.98 -4.02
N ASN A 249 -22.21 -2.88 -3.15
CA ASN A 249 -22.23 -3.53 -1.82
C ASN A 249 -21.09 -3.09 -0.89
N ILE A 250 -20.61 -1.84 -1.02
CA ILE A 250 -19.63 -1.29 -0.07
C ILE A 250 -20.18 -1.32 1.36
N GLU A 251 -21.50 -1.30 1.54
CA GLU A 251 -22.21 -1.45 2.81
C GLU A 251 -22.03 -2.83 3.48
N LYS A 252 -21.57 -3.86 2.75
CA LYS A 252 -21.19 -5.16 3.35
C LYS A 252 -19.83 -5.12 4.05
N TYR A 253 -19.08 -4.05 3.87
CA TYR A 253 -17.91 -3.75 4.68
C TYR A 253 -18.37 -3.42 6.10
N ASN A 254 -17.71 -3.96 7.13
CA ASN A 254 -18.13 -3.85 8.54
C ASN A 254 -17.98 -2.43 9.15
N CYS A 255 -17.99 -1.38 8.34
CA CYS A 255 -17.69 -0.02 8.77
C CYS A 255 -18.43 1.02 7.90
N ASP A 256 -18.88 2.12 8.53
CA ASP A 256 -19.64 3.19 7.88
C ASP A 256 -18.74 4.03 6.97
N ILE A 257 -18.51 3.53 5.74
CA ILE A 257 -17.64 4.22 4.78
C ILE A 257 -18.17 5.61 4.40
N HIS A 258 -19.50 5.83 4.45
CA HIS A 258 -20.10 7.12 4.13
C HIS A 258 -19.78 8.18 5.19
N LYS A 259 -19.66 7.79 6.47
CA LYS A 259 -19.08 8.65 7.53
C LYS A 259 -17.68 9.10 7.12
N TYR A 260 -16.77 8.19 6.79
CA TYR A 260 -15.38 8.55 6.50
C TYR A 260 -15.20 9.34 5.21
N ILE A 261 -16.05 9.13 4.20
CA ILE A 261 -16.12 9.99 3.01
C ILE A 261 -16.42 11.45 3.41
N LYS A 262 -17.41 11.69 4.28
CA LYS A 262 -17.72 13.05 4.78
C LYS A 262 -16.57 13.62 5.61
N GLU A 263 -15.94 12.79 6.45
CA GLU A 263 -14.78 13.19 7.24
C GLU A 263 -13.58 13.57 6.37
N SER A 264 -13.39 12.92 5.21
CA SER A 264 -12.38 13.33 4.24
C SER A 264 -12.63 14.71 3.64
N ASP A 265 -13.90 15.07 3.39
CA ASP A 265 -14.25 16.41 2.90
C ASP A 265 -13.97 17.48 3.97
N LYS A 266 -14.25 17.18 5.24
CA LYS A 266 -13.88 18.04 6.38
C LYS A 266 -12.37 18.21 6.48
N PHE A 267 -11.61 17.11 6.47
CA PHE A 267 -10.15 17.13 6.50
C PHE A 267 -9.59 18.02 5.39
N ILE A 268 -10.04 17.82 4.15
CA ILE A 268 -9.55 18.58 2.99
C ILE A 268 -9.88 20.07 3.12
N LYS A 269 -11.09 20.42 3.56
CA LYS A 269 -11.50 21.81 3.81
C LYS A 269 -10.65 22.46 4.90
N PHE A 270 -10.45 21.75 6.02
CA PHE A 270 -9.62 22.19 7.12
C PHE A 270 -8.16 22.38 6.68
N MET A 271 -7.59 21.41 5.97
CA MET A 271 -6.20 21.41 5.53
C MET A 271 -5.90 22.56 4.55
N LYS A 272 -6.88 22.95 3.70
CA LYS A 272 -6.79 24.15 2.84
C LYS A 272 -6.67 25.46 3.62
N VAL A 273 -7.12 25.50 4.88
CA VAL A 273 -6.97 26.65 5.77
C VAL A 273 -5.70 26.51 6.60
N TYR A 274 -5.50 25.37 7.25
CA TYR A 274 -4.34 25.09 8.12
C TYR A 274 -3.00 25.31 7.40
N SER A 275 -2.89 24.81 6.16
CA SER A 275 -1.66 24.93 5.35
C SER A 275 -1.28 26.35 4.92
N LYS A 276 -2.18 27.34 5.06
CA LYS A 276 -1.89 28.74 4.71
C LYS A 276 -1.03 29.45 5.76
N SER A 277 -0.93 28.89 6.96
CA SER A 277 -0.03 29.41 7.98
C SER A 277 1.43 29.28 7.54
N ASP A 278 2.22 30.32 7.81
CA ASP A 278 3.66 30.37 7.48
C ASP A 278 4.47 29.52 8.48
N ASN A 279 4.30 28.20 8.38
CA ASN A 279 5.00 27.18 9.15
C ASN A 279 5.86 26.35 8.20
N LEU A 280 7.11 26.08 8.58
CA LEU A 280 8.04 25.26 7.80
C LEU A 280 7.47 23.89 7.42
N ALA A 281 6.65 23.29 8.29
CA ALA A 281 5.97 22.02 8.07
C ALA A 281 5.00 22.03 6.88
N ASN A 282 4.47 23.21 6.54
CA ASN A 282 3.56 23.42 5.40
C ASN A 282 4.31 23.70 4.09
N THR A 283 5.64 23.68 4.09
CA THR A 283 6.42 23.87 2.86
C THR A 283 6.08 22.76 1.86
N ILE A 284 5.71 23.15 0.63
CA ILE A 284 5.48 22.20 -0.45
C ILE A 284 6.85 21.76 -1.00
N VAL A 285 7.15 20.47 -0.86
CA VAL A 285 8.37 19.82 -1.36
C VAL A 285 8.01 18.61 -2.23
N PHE A 286 8.99 18.02 -2.91
CA PHE A 286 8.75 16.76 -3.60
C PHE A 286 8.87 15.61 -2.60
N CYS A 287 7.74 14.97 -2.27
CA CYS A 287 7.60 13.94 -1.25
C CYS A 287 7.57 12.53 -1.86
N HIS A 288 7.95 11.55 -1.07
CA HIS A 288 7.85 10.12 -1.37
C HIS A 288 6.38 9.65 -1.36
N ASN A 289 5.61 10.17 -0.42
CA ASN A 289 4.20 9.90 -0.10
C ASN A 289 3.87 8.49 0.39
N ASP A 290 4.81 7.55 0.40
CA ASP A 290 4.63 6.17 0.89
C ASP A 290 5.87 5.68 1.68
N LEU A 291 6.26 6.44 2.71
CA LEU A 291 7.49 6.18 3.44
C LEU A 291 7.27 5.17 4.58
N GLN A 292 7.41 3.88 4.25
CA GLN A 292 7.37 2.73 5.16
C GLN A 292 8.71 1.97 5.17
N GLU A 293 8.95 1.09 6.13
CA GLU A 293 10.22 0.37 6.31
C GLU A 293 10.61 -0.48 5.10
N ASN A 294 9.63 -1.10 4.43
CA ASN A 294 9.84 -1.89 3.22
C ASN A 294 10.38 -1.05 2.05
N ASN A 295 10.10 0.27 2.04
CA ASN A 295 10.55 1.20 1.02
C ASN A 295 11.91 1.85 1.35
N ILE A 296 12.59 1.38 2.39
CA ILE A 296 13.90 1.86 2.83
C ILE A 296 14.88 0.68 2.87
N ILE A 297 15.79 0.62 1.89
CA ILE A 297 16.78 -0.44 1.78
C ILE A 297 18.07 -0.05 2.52
N ASN A 298 18.48 -0.88 3.47
CA ASN A 298 19.76 -0.76 4.14
C ASN A 298 20.85 -1.44 3.30
N THR A 299 21.56 -0.63 2.50
CA THR A 299 22.70 -1.11 1.71
C THR A 299 23.98 -1.06 2.54
N ASN A 300 25.05 -1.67 2.04
CA ASN A 300 26.38 -1.61 2.68
C ASN A 300 26.96 -0.19 2.88
N LYS A 301 26.43 0.83 2.18
CA LYS A 301 26.94 2.21 2.25
C LYS A 301 25.97 3.17 2.93
N CYS A 302 24.67 2.98 2.73
CA CYS A 302 23.65 3.92 3.17
C CYS A 302 22.25 3.34 3.08
N LEU A 303 21.29 4.02 3.70
CA LEU A 303 19.88 3.82 3.44
C LEU A 303 19.51 4.40 2.06
N ARG A 304 18.69 3.68 1.29
CA ARG A 304 18.16 4.11 0.00
C ARG A 304 16.64 3.99 -0.02
N LEU A 305 15.97 5.01 -0.58
CA LEU A 305 14.53 4.98 -0.82
C LEU A 305 14.22 4.24 -2.13
N ILE A 306 13.12 3.50 -2.18
CA ILE A 306 12.59 2.80 -3.36
C ILE A 306 11.06 2.98 -3.47
N ASP A 307 10.44 2.53 -4.57
CA ASP A 307 8.98 2.58 -4.79
C ASP A 307 8.37 4.00 -4.76
N PHE A 308 8.84 4.83 -5.69
CA PHE A 308 8.40 6.22 -5.90
C PHE A 308 7.02 6.36 -6.61
N GLU A 309 6.17 5.34 -6.57
CA GLU A 309 4.93 5.24 -7.36
C GLU A 309 3.89 6.31 -6.96
N TYR A 310 3.87 6.68 -5.67
CA TYR A 310 3.01 7.73 -5.12
C TYR A 310 3.72 9.09 -5.00
N SER A 311 5.00 9.17 -5.36
CA SER A 311 5.80 10.37 -5.12
C SER A 311 5.34 11.56 -5.97
N GLY A 312 5.46 12.75 -5.39
CA GLY A 312 4.91 13.98 -5.97
C GLY A 312 4.97 15.14 -4.99
N PHE A 313 4.64 16.34 -5.46
CA PHE A 313 4.63 17.51 -4.59
C PHE A 313 3.62 17.34 -3.45
N ASN A 314 4.03 17.59 -2.22
CA ASN A 314 3.16 17.52 -1.04
C ASN A 314 3.70 18.41 0.09
N PHE A 315 2.95 18.53 1.17
CA PHE A 315 3.47 19.18 2.38
C PHE A 315 4.55 18.31 2.99
N LEU A 316 5.67 18.93 3.36
CA LEU A 316 6.81 18.26 4.00
C LEU A 316 6.37 17.37 5.17
N ALA A 317 5.48 17.86 6.03
CA ALA A 317 5.01 17.12 7.19
C ALA A 317 4.22 15.85 6.85
N THR A 318 3.65 15.74 5.63
CA THR A 318 2.89 14.55 5.22
C THR A 318 3.78 13.31 5.12
N ASP A 319 5.00 13.43 4.59
CA ASP A 319 5.93 12.30 4.51
C ASP A 319 6.40 11.82 5.89
N ILE A 320 6.66 12.78 6.78
CA ILE A 320 7.07 12.48 8.16
C ILE A 320 5.91 11.84 8.94
N ALA A 321 4.67 12.32 8.73
CA ALA A 321 3.48 11.75 9.35
C ALA A 321 3.25 10.29 8.93
N ASN A 322 3.36 10.01 7.62
CA ASN A 322 3.30 8.63 7.12
C ASN A 322 4.36 7.76 7.82
N PHE A 323 5.62 8.18 7.83
CA PHE A 323 6.69 7.42 8.47
C PHE A 323 6.45 7.16 9.96
N PHE A 324 6.00 8.18 10.71
CA PHE A 324 5.72 8.01 12.14
C PHE A 324 4.58 7.02 12.37
N ILE A 325 3.52 7.04 11.56
CA ILE A 325 2.45 6.05 11.63
C ILE A 325 3.00 4.63 11.42
N GLU A 326 3.84 4.43 10.40
CA GLU A 326 4.37 3.11 10.05
C GLU A 326 5.28 2.52 11.14
N THR A 327 5.80 3.31 12.08
CA THR A 327 6.49 2.75 13.27
C THR A 327 5.60 1.89 14.17
N SER A 328 4.28 1.93 13.96
CA SER A 328 3.28 1.16 14.70
C SER A 328 2.62 0.03 13.90
N ILE A 329 3.00 -0.17 12.63
CA ILE A 329 2.37 -1.13 11.73
C ILE A 329 3.42 -2.12 11.22
N ASP A 330 3.21 -3.41 11.47
CA ASP A 330 4.10 -4.49 11.03
C ASP A 330 3.45 -5.29 9.91
N TYR A 331 4.07 -5.30 8.72
CA TYR A 331 3.61 -6.07 7.56
C TYR A 331 4.31 -7.44 7.42
N SER A 332 5.20 -7.81 8.34
CA SER A 332 5.96 -9.07 8.30
C SER A 332 5.25 -10.24 9.01
N VAL A 333 4.01 -10.02 9.47
CA VAL A 333 3.21 -11.00 10.19
C VAL A 333 2.82 -12.15 9.27
N SER A 334 3.18 -13.38 9.63
CA SER A 334 2.97 -14.59 8.81
C SER A 334 1.61 -15.27 9.03
N SER A 335 0.77 -14.74 9.90
CA SER A 335 -0.56 -15.25 10.20
C SER A 335 -1.62 -14.20 9.92
N TYR A 336 -2.81 -14.63 9.52
CA TYR A 336 -3.97 -13.75 9.37
C TYR A 336 -4.10 -12.76 10.55
N PRO A 337 -4.27 -11.45 10.30
CA PRO A 337 -4.58 -10.82 9.00
C PRO A 337 -3.37 -10.40 8.16
N PHE A 338 -2.18 -10.91 8.49
CA PHE A 338 -0.89 -10.64 7.84
C PHE A 338 -0.38 -9.20 8.01
N PHE A 339 -0.89 -8.55 9.05
CA PHE A 339 -0.33 -7.34 9.62
C PHE A 339 -0.65 -7.27 11.12
N GLU A 340 0.11 -6.48 11.86
CA GLU A 340 -0.18 -6.12 13.25
C GLU A 340 -0.08 -4.60 13.41
N ILE A 341 -1.01 -4.00 14.17
CA ILE A 341 -0.94 -2.59 14.55
C ILE A 341 -0.82 -2.52 16.07
N ASP A 342 0.32 -2.04 16.56
CA ASP A 342 0.56 -1.78 17.98
C ASP A 342 0.86 -0.31 18.21
N LYS A 343 -0.16 0.44 18.64
CA LYS A 343 -0.04 1.87 18.98
C LYS A 343 1.01 2.15 20.04
N LYS A 344 1.38 1.18 20.89
CA LYS A 344 2.44 1.36 21.89
C LYS A 344 3.83 1.39 21.27
N LYS A 345 4.00 0.87 20.04
CA LYS A 345 5.23 0.95 19.27
C LYS A 345 5.38 2.26 18.50
N TYR A 346 4.34 3.11 18.44
CA TYR A 346 4.44 4.42 17.81
C TYR A 346 5.63 5.20 18.37
N ILE A 347 6.37 5.85 17.46
CA ILE A 347 7.61 6.53 17.77
C ILE A 347 7.47 7.49 18.97
N SER A 348 8.35 7.28 19.97
CA SER A 348 8.31 8.06 21.21
C SER A 348 8.55 9.54 20.95
N TYR A 349 8.07 10.40 21.86
CA TYR A 349 8.26 11.85 21.74
C TYR A 349 9.74 12.26 21.61
N GLU A 350 10.63 11.65 22.40
CA GLU A 350 12.07 11.92 22.32
C GLU A 350 12.67 11.49 20.98
N ASN A 351 12.25 10.34 20.44
CA ASN A 351 12.71 9.89 19.13
C ASN A 351 12.11 10.73 17.99
N ARG A 352 10.89 11.24 18.12
CA ARG A 352 10.31 12.20 17.17
C ARG A 352 11.10 13.51 17.14
N LYS A 353 11.46 14.07 18.30
CA LYS A 353 12.34 15.25 18.41
C LYS A 353 13.71 14.99 17.80
N LEU A 354 14.31 13.84 18.09
CA LEU A 354 15.58 13.42 17.51
C LEU A 354 15.49 13.36 15.97
N PHE A 355 14.44 12.73 15.45
CA PHE A 355 14.18 12.62 14.02
C PHE A 355 14.05 14.01 13.36
N ILE A 356 13.20 14.90 13.90
CA ILE A 356 13.03 16.26 13.36
C ILE A 356 14.33 17.05 13.42
N THR A 357 15.13 16.92 14.48
CA THR A 357 16.43 17.60 14.60
C THR A 357 17.40 17.14 13.52
N ALA A 358 17.54 15.83 13.31
CA ALA A 358 18.38 15.26 12.26
C ALA A 358 17.87 15.66 10.85
N TYR A 359 16.55 15.60 10.64
CA TYR A 359 15.89 16.02 9.42
C TYR A 359 16.22 17.48 9.07
N LEU A 360 16.03 18.40 10.03
CA LEU A 360 16.29 19.83 9.84
C LEU A 360 17.76 20.14 9.60
N SER A 361 18.69 19.35 10.15
CA SER A 361 20.13 19.55 9.89
C SER A 361 20.48 19.41 8.40
N ASN A 362 19.81 18.49 7.68
CA ASN A 362 20.00 18.25 6.25
C ASN A 362 19.06 19.08 5.38
N TYR A 363 17.80 19.26 5.80
CA TYR A 363 16.83 20.09 5.08
C TYR A 363 17.13 21.59 5.21
N LEU A 364 17.75 22.00 6.31
CA LEU A 364 18.39 23.30 6.60
C LEU A 364 19.48 23.74 5.62
N ASP A 365 20.32 22.79 5.20
CA ASP A 365 21.71 23.07 4.82
C ASP A 365 22.47 23.87 5.91
N LYS A 366 22.02 23.81 7.17
CA LYS A 366 22.56 24.53 8.32
C LYS A 366 22.99 23.50 9.37
N SER A 367 24.14 22.86 9.15
CA SER A 367 24.72 21.92 10.11
C SER A 367 25.11 22.56 11.46
N LEU A 368 25.09 23.91 11.55
CA LEU A 368 25.59 24.66 12.70
C LEU A 368 24.52 25.40 13.52
N VAL A 369 23.25 25.41 13.08
CA VAL A 369 22.17 26.06 13.83
C VAL A 369 21.27 24.98 14.42
N VAL A 370 21.37 24.80 15.75
CA VAL A 370 20.46 23.92 16.49
C VAL A 370 19.03 24.46 16.32
N PRO A 371 18.09 23.66 15.79
CA PRO A 371 16.69 24.08 15.69
C PRO A 371 16.15 24.45 17.06
N THR A 372 15.44 25.59 17.14
CA THR A 372 14.82 26.00 18.40
C THR A 372 13.77 24.97 18.83
N PRO A 373 13.61 24.68 20.13
CA PRO A 373 12.58 23.76 20.62
C PRO A 373 11.17 24.11 20.10
N LYS A 374 10.84 25.41 20.06
CA LYS A 374 9.56 25.91 19.52
C LYS A 374 9.31 25.47 18.07
N LEU A 375 10.32 25.56 17.20
CA LEU A 375 10.21 25.12 15.80
C LEU A 375 10.00 23.60 15.71
N ILE A 376 10.68 22.82 16.57
CA ILE A 376 10.49 21.37 16.60
C ILE A 376 9.05 21.04 16.99
N ASP A 377 8.53 21.67 18.05
CA ASP A 377 7.17 21.45 18.53
C ASP A 377 6.12 21.86 17.48
N GLU A 378 6.31 23.01 16.80
CA GLU A 378 5.45 23.47 15.70
C GLU A 378 5.42 22.50 14.50
N ILE A 379 6.55 21.84 14.21
CA ILE A 379 6.61 20.82 13.15
C ILE A 379 5.93 19.54 13.62
N LEU A 380 6.17 19.11 14.86
CA LEU A 380 5.54 17.91 15.42
C LEU A 380 4.03 18.04 15.46
N GLU A 381 3.49 19.20 15.86
CA GLU A 381 2.05 19.47 15.83
C GLU A 381 1.49 19.33 14.41
N ALA A 382 2.16 19.92 13.41
CA ALA A 382 1.74 19.80 12.02
C ALA A 382 1.83 18.37 11.48
N VAL A 383 2.83 17.58 11.91
CA VAL A 383 2.95 16.16 11.57
C VAL A 383 1.75 15.36 12.12
N GLU A 384 1.37 15.59 13.37
CA GLU A 384 0.20 14.95 13.98
C GLU A 384 -1.12 15.35 13.28
N VAL A 385 -1.24 16.59 12.80
CA VAL A 385 -2.38 17.04 11.98
C VAL A 385 -2.42 16.34 10.63
N GLN A 386 -1.27 16.19 9.95
CA GLN A 386 -1.20 15.47 8.66
C GLN A 386 -1.50 13.97 8.80
N ALA A 387 -1.23 13.38 9.97
CA ALA A 387 -1.53 11.98 10.26
C ALA A 387 -3.03 11.64 10.11
N LEU A 388 -3.94 12.58 10.42
CA LEU A 388 -5.38 12.43 10.13
C LEU A 388 -5.64 12.09 8.67
N GLY A 389 -5.05 12.87 7.77
CA GLY A 389 -5.19 12.69 6.34
C GLY A 389 -4.62 11.34 5.89
N ALA A 390 -3.45 10.96 6.42
CA ALA A 390 -2.83 9.68 6.10
C ALA A 390 -3.73 8.48 6.46
N HIS A 391 -4.35 8.47 7.63
CA HIS A 391 -5.27 7.39 8.03
C HIS A 391 -6.46 7.22 7.08
N LEU A 392 -7.12 8.32 6.70
CA LEU A 392 -8.20 8.28 5.70
C LEU A 392 -7.70 7.80 4.35
N LEU A 393 -6.56 8.34 3.92
CA LEU A 393 -5.98 8.10 2.60
C LEU A 393 -5.66 6.61 2.40
N TRP A 394 -4.92 6.02 3.35
CA TRP A 394 -4.55 4.61 3.29
C TRP A 394 -5.71 3.67 3.60
N GLY A 395 -6.71 4.11 4.38
CA GLY A 395 -7.98 3.40 4.54
C GLY A 395 -8.74 3.27 3.21
N PHE A 396 -8.86 4.38 2.45
CA PHE A 396 -9.52 4.36 1.14
C PHE A 396 -8.73 3.55 0.11
N TRP A 397 -7.41 3.72 0.08
CA TRP A 397 -6.51 2.91 -0.74
C TRP A 397 -6.72 1.42 -0.48
N SER A 398 -6.79 1.01 0.79
CA SER A 398 -6.90 -0.39 1.14
C SER A 398 -8.27 -0.97 0.75
N ILE A 399 -9.36 -0.20 0.83
CA ILE A 399 -10.66 -0.65 0.28
C ILE A 399 -10.58 -0.87 -1.23
N ILE A 400 -9.99 0.07 -1.97
CA ILE A 400 -9.79 -0.07 -3.44
C ILE A 400 -9.03 -1.35 -3.74
N ARG A 401 -7.93 -1.59 -3.00
CA ARG A 401 -7.12 -2.81 -3.09
C ARG A 401 -7.92 -4.08 -2.77
N GLY A 402 -8.75 -4.07 -1.73
CA GLY A 402 -9.59 -5.21 -1.37
C GLY A 402 -10.54 -5.63 -2.50
N TYR A 403 -11.02 -4.69 -3.32
CA TYR A 403 -11.85 -5.00 -4.49
C TYR A 403 -11.05 -5.42 -5.73
N GLN A 404 -9.79 -4.98 -5.87
CA GLN A 404 -8.90 -5.41 -6.96
C GLN A 404 -8.33 -6.81 -6.75
N THR A 405 -8.09 -7.19 -5.49
CA THR A 405 -7.29 -8.37 -5.16
C THR A 405 -8.19 -9.58 -4.86
N LYS A 406 -8.19 -10.58 -5.76
CA LYS A 406 -8.71 -11.92 -5.43
C LYS A 406 -7.65 -13.03 -5.41
N SER A 407 -6.41 -12.75 -5.84
CA SER A 407 -5.52 -13.86 -6.25
C SER A 407 -4.02 -13.70 -5.99
N TYR A 408 -3.52 -12.84 -5.10
CA TYR A 408 -2.05 -12.64 -5.08
C TYR A 408 -1.34 -12.54 -3.73
N ASN A 409 -1.92 -11.97 -2.67
CA ASN A 409 -1.23 -11.84 -1.38
C ASN A 409 -2.13 -12.25 -0.22
N GLU A 410 -1.54 -12.97 0.74
CA GLU A 410 -2.09 -13.21 2.07
C GLU A 410 -2.13 -11.87 2.83
N PHE A 411 -3.17 -11.05 2.62
CA PHE A 411 -3.35 -9.76 3.29
C PHE A 411 -4.83 -9.36 3.35
N ASP A 412 -5.36 -9.09 4.55
CA ASP A 412 -6.75 -8.63 4.70
C ASP A 412 -6.84 -7.10 4.55
N PHE A 413 -7.00 -6.66 3.30
CA PHE A 413 -7.15 -5.24 2.96
C PHE A 413 -8.38 -4.58 3.60
N PHE A 414 -9.47 -5.32 3.80
CA PHE A 414 -10.67 -4.75 4.40
C PHE A 414 -10.48 -4.55 5.90
N LEU A 415 -9.92 -5.52 6.61
CA LEU A 415 -9.61 -5.34 8.02
C LEU A 415 -8.55 -4.25 8.22
N TYR A 416 -7.52 -4.18 7.36
CA TYR A 416 -6.52 -3.12 7.42
C TYR A 416 -7.16 -1.73 7.26
N ALA A 417 -8.03 -1.56 6.27
CA ALA A 417 -8.78 -0.32 6.07
C ALA A 417 -9.58 0.04 7.34
N GLU A 418 -10.21 -0.93 7.99
CA GLU A 418 -11.04 -0.69 9.18
C GLU A 418 -10.18 -0.16 10.33
N GLN A 419 -9.01 -0.78 10.54
CA GLN A 419 -8.08 -0.34 11.58
C GLN A 419 -7.53 1.06 11.28
N ARG A 420 -7.19 1.38 10.03
CA ARG A 420 -6.74 2.73 9.63
C ARG A 420 -7.82 3.78 9.88
N LEU A 421 -9.08 3.48 9.57
CA LEU A 421 -10.20 4.40 9.81
C LEU A 421 -10.51 4.57 11.31
N LYS A 422 -10.29 3.55 12.15
CA LYS A 422 -10.34 3.70 13.61
C LYS A 422 -9.20 4.59 14.12
N MET A 423 -7.97 4.42 13.61
CA MET A 423 -6.85 5.31 13.96
C MET A 423 -7.12 6.77 13.58
N TYR A 424 -7.88 7.02 12.51
CA TYR A 424 -8.37 8.37 12.22
C TYR A 424 -9.27 8.91 13.33
N ASP A 425 -10.24 8.12 13.81
CA ASP A 425 -11.13 8.54 14.90
C ASP A 425 -10.34 8.84 16.18
N ASP A 426 -9.40 7.96 16.56
CA ASP A 426 -8.55 8.15 17.73
C ASP A 426 -7.67 9.41 17.62
N GLN A 427 -7.07 9.63 16.46
CA GLN A 427 -6.23 10.81 16.20
C GLN A 427 -7.06 12.09 16.18
N LYS A 428 -8.29 12.04 15.64
CA LYS A 428 -9.21 13.18 15.63
C LYS A 428 -9.60 13.55 17.05
N GLU A 429 -9.94 12.56 17.88
CA GLU A 429 -10.25 12.78 19.29
C GLU A 429 -9.06 13.42 20.02
N TYR A 430 -7.85 12.88 19.86
CA TYR A 430 -6.63 13.43 20.44
C TYR A 430 -6.39 14.90 20.05
N LEU A 431 -6.51 15.24 18.76
CA LEU A 431 -6.25 16.61 18.29
C LEU A 431 -7.30 17.62 18.79
N ILE A 432 -8.57 17.20 18.90
CA ILE A 432 -9.66 18.04 19.42
C ILE A 432 -9.54 18.19 20.94
N SER A 433 -9.32 17.09 21.67
CA SER A 433 -9.25 17.10 23.15
C SER A 433 -8.10 17.96 23.67
N ASN A 434 -7.00 18.04 22.90
CA ASN A 434 -5.84 18.86 23.23
C ASN A 434 -5.89 20.25 22.59
N ASN A 435 -6.99 20.63 21.94
CA ASN A 435 -7.20 21.95 21.33
C ASN A 435 -6.14 22.32 20.27
N ILE A 436 -5.55 21.31 19.63
CA ILE A 436 -4.55 21.46 18.55
C ILE A 436 -5.26 21.93 17.28
N ILE A 437 -6.40 21.33 16.95
CA ILE A 437 -7.25 21.74 15.83
C ILE A 437 -8.53 22.42 16.31
N LYS A 438 -8.95 23.48 15.61
CA LYS A 438 -10.17 24.24 15.88
C LYS A 438 -10.99 24.40 14.60
N GLY A 439 -12.31 24.42 14.73
CA GLY A 439 -13.22 24.60 13.58
C GLY A 439 -13.08 23.50 12.52
N TYR A 440 -12.87 22.26 12.95
CA TYR A 440 -12.70 21.12 12.07
C TYR A 440 -14.03 20.60 11.49
N ASP A 441 -15.08 20.55 12.32
CA ASP A 441 -16.39 19.98 11.96
C ASP A 441 -17.28 20.89 11.10
#